data_AF-A0A380GYH9-F1
#
_entry.id   AF-A0A380GYH9-F1
#
_cell.length_a   1.000
_cell.length_b   1.000
_cell.length_c   1.000
_cell.angle_alpha   90.00
_cell.angle_beta   90.00
_cell.angle_gamma   90.00
#
_symmetry.space_group_name_H-M   'P 1'
#
loop_
_entity.id
_entity.type
_entity.pdbx_description
1 polymer ?
#
loop_
_entity_poly.entity_id
_entity_poly.type
_entity_poly.pdbx_seq_one_letter_code
_entity_poly.pdbx_strand_id
1 'polypeptide(L)'
;MSGAIAWISGLRRDQSPTCAHTNFINKDERFNSINVCPLIYWTEDEVWNYIKSYNLPYNELHDQYYPSIGCITCTSPVFDSNDSRAGRWSNFNKTECGLHVADKS
;
A
#
# COMPACT_ATOMS: atom_id res chain seq x y z
N MET A 1 11.54 12.83 -3.18
CA MET A 1 12.69 11.92 -2.99
C MET A 1 13.73 12.11 -4.10
N SER A 2 14.03 13.35 -4.50
CA SER A 2 14.97 13.58 -5.60
C SER A 2 16.40 13.29 -5.16
N GLY A 3 17.10 12.41 -5.88
CA GLY A 3 18.53 12.13 -5.69
C GLY A 3 18.88 10.75 -5.13
N ALA A 4 17.90 9.97 -4.66
CA ALA A 4 18.12 8.57 -4.30
C ALA A 4 18.11 7.68 -5.55
N ILE A 5 19.08 6.77 -5.69
CA ILE A 5 19.15 5.83 -6.83
C ILE A 5 18.01 4.81 -6.77
N ALA A 6 17.65 4.37 -5.57
CA ALA A 6 16.56 3.44 -5.35
C ALA A 6 15.85 3.70 -4.01
N TRP A 7 14.61 3.23 -3.91
CA TRP A 7 13.80 3.25 -2.69
C TRP A 7 13.00 1.96 -2.56
N ILE A 8 12.59 1.65 -1.34
CA ILE A 8 11.80 0.45 -1.01
C ILE A 8 10.38 0.88 -0.68
N SER A 9 9.39 0.15 -1.20
CA SER A 9 7.99 0.31 -0.84
C SER A 9 7.38 -0.99 -0.32
N GLY A 10 6.33 -0.85 0.49
CA GLY A 10 5.52 -1.98 0.98
C GLY A 10 4.41 -2.40 0.01
N LEU A 11 4.54 -2.09 -1.29
CA LEU A 11 3.52 -2.38 -2.30
C LEU A 11 3.32 -3.89 -2.45
N ARG A 12 2.06 -4.32 -2.48
CA ARG A 12 1.65 -5.70 -2.74
C ARG A 12 0.66 -5.77 -3.88
N ARG A 13 0.70 -6.81 -4.70
CA ARG A 13 -0.28 -7.02 -5.79
C ARG A 13 -1.70 -7.21 -5.26
N ASP A 14 -1.81 -7.84 -4.09
CA ASP A 14 -3.07 -8.19 -3.42
C ASP A 14 -3.84 -6.95 -2.89
N GLN A 15 -3.17 -5.81 -2.71
CA GLN A 15 -3.79 -4.66 -2.05
C GLN A 15 -4.77 -3.87 -2.95
N SER A 16 -4.68 -3.97 -4.28
CA SER A 16 -5.63 -3.32 -5.20
C SER A 16 -5.48 -3.83 -6.64
N PRO A 17 -6.54 -3.74 -7.47
CA PRO A 17 -6.48 -4.13 -8.88
C PRO A 17 -5.40 -3.39 -9.68
N THR A 18 -5.13 -2.12 -9.36
CA THR A 18 -4.11 -1.30 -10.04
C THR A 18 -2.68 -1.76 -9.76
N CYS A 19 -2.46 -2.52 -8.69
CA CYS A 19 -1.15 -3.06 -8.33
C CYS A 19 -0.92 -4.49 -8.84
N ALA A 20 -1.93 -5.14 -9.43
CA ALA A 20 -1.91 -6.57 -9.76
C ALA A 20 -0.73 -7.00 -10.67
N HIS A 21 -0.24 -6.09 -11.52
CA HIS A 21 0.85 -6.35 -12.47
C HIS A 21 2.17 -5.65 -12.10
N THR A 22 2.28 -5.04 -10.92
CA THR A 22 3.52 -4.36 -10.52
C THR A 22 4.65 -5.38 -10.32
N ASN A 23 5.87 -5.01 -10.75
CA ASN A 23 7.04 -5.87 -10.67
C ASN A 23 7.75 -5.76 -9.31
N PHE A 24 8.67 -6.68 -9.03
CA PHE A 24 9.55 -6.58 -7.86
C PHE A 24 10.50 -5.37 -7.97
N ILE A 25 10.97 -5.06 -9.19
CA ILE A 25 11.80 -3.90 -9.51
C ILE A 25 11.07 -3.08 -10.55
N ASN A 26 10.86 -1.79 -10.28
CA ASN A 26 10.16 -0.86 -11.17
C ASN A 26 11.01 0.39 -11.38
N LYS A 27 11.03 0.89 -12.62
CA LYS A 27 11.54 2.23 -12.88
C LYS A 27 10.52 3.24 -12.35
N ASP A 28 10.98 4.22 -11.60
CA ASP A 28 10.19 5.34 -11.12
C ASP A 28 10.63 6.59 -11.89
N GLU A 29 9.86 6.93 -12.91
CA GLU A 29 10.16 8.08 -13.78
C GLU A 29 9.96 9.40 -13.04
N ARG A 30 9.02 9.44 -12.09
CA ARG A 30 8.69 10.64 -11.31
C ARG A 30 9.86 11.10 -10.45
N PHE A 31 10.56 10.17 -9.80
CA PHE A 31 11.72 10.49 -8.96
C PHE A 31 13.06 10.20 -9.64
N ASN A 32 13.05 9.74 -10.90
CA ASN A 32 14.22 9.27 -11.64
C ASN A 32 15.06 8.26 -10.81
N SER A 33 14.37 7.25 -10.28
CA SER A 33 14.93 6.26 -9.34
C SER A 33 14.37 4.86 -9.60
N ILE A 34 14.81 3.87 -8.82
CA ILE A 34 14.27 2.51 -8.84
C ILE A 34 13.39 2.28 -7.61
N ASN A 35 12.14 1.87 -7.81
CA ASN A 35 11.28 1.37 -6.73
C ASN A 35 11.41 -0.16 -6.62
N VAL A 36 11.86 -0.62 -5.46
CA VAL A 36 11.94 -2.04 -5.11
C VAL A 36 10.76 -2.38 -4.20
N CYS A 37 10.01 -3.44 -4.53
CA CYS A 37 8.83 -3.88 -3.80
C CYS A 37 9.06 -5.30 -3.23
N PRO A 38 9.76 -5.47 -2.10
CA PRO A 38 10.10 -6.79 -1.56
C PRO A 38 8.89 -7.66 -1.23
N LEU A 39 7.77 -7.03 -0.87
CA LEU A 39 6.53 -7.69 -0.47
C LEU A 39 5.56 -7.88 -1.63
N ILE A 40 6.00 -7.69 -2.88
CA ILE A 40 5.07 -7.60 -4.03
C ILE A 40 4.18 -8.84 -4.21
N TYR A 41 4.67 -10.00 -3.81
CA TYR A 41 3.97 -11.29 -3.91
C TYR A 41 3.21 -11.67 -2.63
N TRP A 42 3.37 -10.92 -1.54
CA TRP A 42 2.75 -11.27 -0.27
C TRP A 42 1.27 -10.93 -0.27
N THR A 43 0.45 -11.81 0.30
CA THR A 43 -0.95 -11.51 0.62
C THR A 43 -1.07 -10.70 1.92
N GLU A 44 -2.25 -10.16 2.18
CA GLU A 44 -2.54 -9.53 3.48
C GLU A 44 -2.36 -10.52 4.66
N ASP A 45 -2.79 -11.77 4.50
CA ASP A 45 -2.64 -12.81 5.53
C ASP A 45 -1.17 -13.13 5.83
N GLU A 46 -0.31 -13.19 4.81
CA GLU A 46 1.12 -13.43 4.99
C GLU A 46 1.80 -12.28 5.78
N VAL A 47 1.40 -11.03 5.52
CA VAL A 47 1.87 -9.87 6.28
C VAL A 47 1.47 -10.00 7.75
N TRP A 48 0.20 -10.29 8.03
CA TRP A 48 -0.29 -10.44 9.41
C TRP A 48 0.33 -11.63 10.13
N ASN A 49 0.49 -12.76 9.44
CA ASN A 49 1.15 -13.94 9.98
C ASN A 49 2.59 -13.63 10.37
N TYR A 50 3.32 -12.86 9.54
CA TYR A 50 4.67 -12.44 9.86
C TYR A 50 4.72 -11.48 11.06
N ILE A 51 3.86 -10.45 11.10
CA ILE A 51 3.76 -9.52 12.23
C ILE A 51 3.55 -10.29 13.54
N LYS A 52 2.60 -11.25 13.56
CA LYS A 52 2.28 -12.05 14.75
C LYS A 52 3.40 -13.02 15.13
N SER A 53 3.97 -13.74 14.15
CA SER A 53 5.00 -14.75 14.40
C SER A 53 6.29 -14.15 14.97
N TYR A 54 6.59 -12.91 14.62
CA TYR A 54 7.79 -12.20 15.07
C TYR A 54 7.50 -11.11 16.11
N ASN A 55 6.27 -11.03 16.62
CA ASN A 55 5.82 -10.05 17.62
C ASN A 55 6.22 -8.60 17.25
N LEU A 56 6.00 -8.23 15.98
CA LEU A 56 6.32 -6.90 15.48
C LEU A 56 5.27 -5.88 15.95
N PRO A 57 5.68 -4.66 16.32
CA PRO A 57 4.73 -3.59 16.58
C PRO A 57 3.97 -3.23 15.29
N TYR A 58 2.67 -2.97 15.42
CA TYR A 58 1.81 -2.47 14.36
C TYR A 58 0.97 -1.30 14.88
N ASN A 59 0.25 -0.62 14.00
CA ASN A 59 -0.60 0.52 14.39
C ASN A 59 -1.90 0.02 15.04
N GLU A 60 -2.17 0.44 16.29
CA GLU A 60 -3.36 0.07 17.07
C GLU A 60 -4.70 0.37 16.35
N LEU A 61 -4.72 1.28 15.37
CA LEU A 61 -5.91 1.52 14.56
C LEU A 61 -6.34 0.28 13.76
N HIS A 62 -5.43 -0.67 13.48
CA HIS A 62 -5.83 -1.95 12.87
C HIS A 62 -6.78 -2.74 13.77
N ASP A 63 -6.70 -2.59 15.09
CA ASP A 63 -7.63 -3.21 16.05
C ASP A 63 -8.97 -2.45 16.14
N GLN A 64 -9.00 -1.23 15.57
CA GLN A 64 -10.17 -0.36 15.50
C GLN A 64 -10.79 -0.35 14.10
N TYR A 65 -10.67 -1.47 13.37
CA TYR A 65 -11.26 -1.66 12.04
C TYR A 65 -10.68 -0.75 10.95
N TYR A 66 -9.41 -0.33 11.04
CA TYR A 66 -8.71 0.38 9.96
C TYR A 66 -7.74 -0.54 9.20
N PRO A 67 -8.20 -1.33 8.23
CA PRO A 67 -7.33 -2.27 7.50
C PRO A 67 -6.29 -1.57 6.60
N SER A 68 -6.58 -0.38 6.09
CA SER A 68 -5.63 0.44 5.33
C SER A 68 -5.58 1.87 5.87
N ILE A 69 -4.41 2.30 6.35
CA ILE A 69 -4.25 3.59 7.04
C ILE A 69 -3.55 4.62 6.13
N GLY A 70 -4.09 5.85 6.08
CA GLY A 70 -3.56 6.98 5.32
C GLY A 70 -3.64 8.29 6.10
N CYS A 71 -3.97 9.41 5.43
CA CYS A 71 -4.23 10.69 6.10
C CYS A 71 -5.51 10.62 6.96
N ILE A 72 -5.53 11.37 8.06
CA ILE A 72 -6.65 11.43 9.01
C ILE A 72 -8.00 11.77 8.34
N THR A 73 -8.00 12.68 7.36
CA THR A 73 -9.20 13.10 6.63
C THR A 73 -9.57 12.19 5.46
N CYS A 74 -8.76 11.17 5.17
CA CYS A 74 -8.85 10.35 3.97
C CYS A 74 -8.98 8.85 4.28
N THR A 75 -9.17 8.51 5.55
CA THR A 75 -9.14 7.14 6.06
C THR A 75 -10.29 6.97 7.05
N SER A 76 -11.13 5.97 6.82
CA SER A 76 -12.26 5.61 7.68
C SER A 76 -12.18 4.12 8.06
N PRO A 77 -12.80 3.70 9.17
CA PRO A 77 -12.88 2.29 9.53
C PRO A 77 -13.79 1.54 8.55
N VAL A 78 -13.57 0.23 8.45
CA VAL A 78 -14.25 -0.68 7.52
C VAL A 78 -14.79 -1.88 8.30
N PHE A 79 -16.10 -2.03 8.34
CA PHE A 79 -16.76 -3.07 9.16
C PHE A 79 -17.21 -4.29 8.33
N ASP A 80 -17.73 -4.08 7.11
CA ASP A 80 -18.38 -5.13 6.29
C ASP A 80 -17.93 -5.08 4.82
N SER A 81 -16.62 -5.09 4.56
CA SER A 81 -16.08 -5.07 3.19
C SER A 81 -15.02 -6.15 3.00
N ASN A 82 -15.09 -6.84 1.87
CA ASN A 82 -14.02 -7.72 1.40
C ASN A 82 -12.83 -6.92 0.80
N ASP A 83 -12.99 -5.60 0.63
CA ASP A 83 -11.93 -4.69 0.20
C ASP A 83 -11.33 -3.97 1.41
N SER A 84 -10.10 -4.33 1.76
CA SER A 84 -9.31 -3.74 2.85
C SER A 84 -8.95 -2.27 2.63
N ARG A 85 -9.20 -1.72 1.43
CA ARG A 85 -8.99 -0.31 1.10
C ARG A 85 -10.27 0.48 0.92
N ALA A 86 -11.45 -0.10 1.17
CA ALA A 86 -12.73 0.60 1.10
C ALA A 86 -12.80 1.87 1.98
N GLY A 87 -12.02 1.90 3.06
CA GLY A 87 -11.90 3.07 3.95
C GLY A 87 -10.99 4.19 3.42
N ARG A 88 -10.24 3.97 2.34
CA ARG A 88 -9.35 4.97 1.74
C ARG A 88 -10.13 5.87 0.79
N TRP A 89 -9.76 7.15 0.79
CA TRP A 89 -10.31 8.15 -0.13
C TRP A 89 -11.80 8.40 0.02
N SER A 90 -12.36 8.17 1.22
CA SER A 90 -13.67 8.67 1.58
C SER A 90 -13.79 10.13 1.14
N ASN A 91 -14.64 10.41 0.16
CA ASN A 91 -14.88 11.73 -0.47
C ASN A 91 -13.85 12.24 -1.51
N PHE A 92 -12.98 11.40 -2.07
CA PHE A 92 -12.04 11.80 -3.13
C PHE A 92 -12.15 10.93 -4.39
N ASN A 93 -12.01 11.53 -5.57
CA ASN A 93 -11.98 10.82 -6.86
C ASN A 93 -10.57 10.27 -7.18
N LYS A 94 -10.04 9.42 -6.29
CA LYS A 94 -8.71 8.82 -6.43
C LYS A 94 -8.71 7.38 -5.90
N THR A 95 -8.00 6.49 -6.59
CA THR A 95 -7.88 5.07 -6.25
C THR A 95 -6.47 4.67 -5.85
N GLU A 96 -5.50 5.58 -5.95
CA GLU A 96 -4.13 5.33 -5.48
C GLU A 96 -3.50 6.58 -4.85
N CYS A 97 -2.49 6.36 -4.02
CA CYS A 97 -1.65 7.44 -3.55
C CYS A 97 -0.81 7.99 -4.72
N GLY A 98 -0.52 9.29 -4.70
CA GLY A 98 0.36 9.94 -5.69
C GLY A 98 1.73 9.27 -5.85
N LEU A 99 2.19 8.50 -4.85
CA LEU A 99 3.45 7.75 -4.90
C LEU A 99 3.43 6.57 -5.88
N HIS A 100 2.26 6.02 -6.23
CA HIS A 100 2.13 4.78 -7.00
C HIS A 100 1.18 4.93 -8.20
N VAL A 101 1.07 6.13 -8.76
CA VAL A 101 0.24 6.37 -9.94
C VAL A 101 1.01 5.85 -11.15
N ALA A 102 0.40 4.96 -11.94
CA ALA A 102 0.94 4.59 -13.24
C ALA A 102 0.99 5.85 -14.12
N ASP A 103 2.10 6.08 -14.81
CA ASP A 103 2.19 7.19 -15.75
C ASP A 103 1.04 7.11 -16.77
N LYS A 104 0.39 8.24 -17.05
CA LYS A 104 -0.53 8.32 -18.18
C LYS A 104 0.33 8.24 -19.44
N SER A 105 0.25 7.10 -20.12
CA SER A 105 0.72 6.95 -21.51
C SER A 105 0.08 7.99 -22.42
#